data_AF-A0A5D0S866-F1
#
_entry.id   AF-A0A5D0S866-F1
#
_cell.length_a   1.000
_cell.length_b   1.000
_cell.length_c   1.000
_cell.angle_alpha   90.00
_cell.angle_beta   90.00
_cell.angle_gamma   90.00
#
_symmetry.space_group_name_H-M   'P 1'
#
loop_
_entity.id
_entity.type
_entity.pdbx_description
1 polymer ?
#
loop_
_entity_poly.entity_id
_entity_poly.type
_entity_poly.pdbx_seq_one_letter_code
_entity_poly.pdbx_strand_id
1 'polypeptide(L)'
;QPMHLQDTKWLRTPYLPYGQVLNIGELSGSSAFLDSPGHTSWNNHYSQYLGTAGLEAYNVHGGGKEIARKFAGYFEGDGVGQLEHYDGNDDKLIAYDTNYMPGNDADAITFGFPKANAGAPGARTIERPESAYVWGAFDAARQLYQIAGADQAKVDQLATGANEIRDAILDRLWSPDMRMFLAGTSHGASSAASANGRPNPLPASARDLIPARESNLYDVYAENLIPFDQWQTYVDGFRFLTYGDNFPIFPFYTANQ
;
A
#
# COMPACT_ATOMS: atom_id res chain seq x y z
N GLN A 1 0.33 15.20 -0.54
CA GLN A 1 -0.41 14.06 0.03
C GLN A 1 -1.48 13.61 -0.96
N PRO A 2 -1.55 12.32 -1.29
CA PRO A 2 -2.51 11.76 -2.25
C PRO A 2 -3.98 11.88 -1.79
N MET A 3 -4.23 11.95 -0.48
CA MET A 3 -5.58 12.13 0.08
C MET A 3 -6.28 13.38 -0.45
N HIS A 4 -5.56 14.49 -0.60
CA HIS A 4 -6.14 15.72 -1.16
C HIS A 4 -6.46 15.58 -2.65
N LEU A 5 -5.79 14.67 -3.37
CA LEU A 5 -6.06 14.44 -4.78
C LEU A 5 -7.45 13.81 -4.99
N GLN A 6 -7.92 13.02 -4.02
CA GLN A 6 -9.25 12.41 -4.05
C GLN A 6 -10.39 13.45 -4.09
N ASP A 7 -10.19 14.61 -3.48
CA ASP A 7 -11.14 15.72 -3.55
C ASP A 7 -10.84 16.68 -4.70
N THR A 8 -9.56 17.05 -4.86
CA THR A 8 -9.18 18.10 -5.81
C THR A 8 -9.34 17.68 -7.27
N LYS A 9 -9.37 16.37 -7.57
CA LYS A 9 -9.73 15.86 -8.91
C LYS A 9 -11.14 16.22 -9.36
N TRP A 10 -12.04 16.60 -8.44
CA TRP A 10 -13.41 17.02 -8.76
C TRP A 10 -13.56 18.52 -8.99
N LEU A 11 -12.51 19.30 -8.81
CA LEU A 11 -12.53 20.71 -9.20
C LEU A 11 -12.74 20.80 -10.71
N ARG A 12 -13.41 21.86 -11.19
CA ARG A 12 -13.75 21.98 -12.62
C ARG A 12 -12.53 22.09 -13.54
N THR A 13 -11.39 22.50 -13.00
CA THR A 13 -10.16 22.77 -13.74
C THR A 13 -9.03 21.87 -13.24
N PRO A 14 -8.17 21.34 -14.13
CA PRO A 14 -7.17 20.35 -13.74
C PRO A 14 -5.94 20.94 -13.04
N TYR A 15 -5.82 22.27 -12.95
CA TYR A 15 -4.58 22.91 -12.51
C TYR A 15 -4.12 22.43 -11.13
N LEU A 16 -5.06 22.23 -10.19
CA LEU A 16 -4.73 21.80 -8.84
C LEU A 16 -4.43 20.29 -8.77
N PRO A 17 -5.29 19.38 -9.26
CA PRO A 17 -4.98 17.95 -9.22
C PRO A 17 -3.74 17.60 -10.04
N TYR A 18 -3.58 18.17 -11.24
CA TYR A 18 -2.39 17.90 -12.06
C TYR A 18 -1.16 18.60 -11.52
N GLY A 19 -1.32 19.79 -10.93
CA GLY A 19 -0.24 20.46 -10.23
C GLY A 19 0.34 19.61 -9.10
N GLN A 20 -0.50 18.89 -8.34
CA GLN A 20 -0.06 17.97 -7.30
C GLN A 20 0.75 16.79 -7.88
N VAL A 21 0.24 16.12 -8.91
CA VAL A 21 0.93 14.99 -9.56
C VAL A 21 2.27 15.44 -10.17
N LEU A 22 2.27 16.56 -10.92
CA LEU A 22 3.47 17.11 -11.53
C LEU A 22 4.51 17.53 -10.48
N ASN A 23 4.08 18.19 -9.39
CA ASN A 23 4.99 18.64 -8.35
C ASN A 23 5.72 17.45 -7.68
N ILE A 24 4.98 16.42 -7.28
CA ILE A 24 5.54 15.24 -6.62
C ILE A 24 6.42 14.46 -7.60
N GLY A 25 5.95 14.26 -8.83
CA GLY A 25 6.68 13.53 -9.86
C GLY A 25 8.01 14.18 -10.24
N GLU A 26 8.05 15.51 -10.45
CA GLU A 26 9.31 16.22 -10.74
C GLU A 26 10.26 16.24 -9.54
N LEU A 27 9.73 16.41 -8.32
CA LEU A 27 10.55 16.41 -7.10
C LEU A 27 11.23 15.05 -6.87
N SER A 28 10.50 13.96 -7.12
CA SER A 28 10.95 12.60 -6.81
C SER A 28 11.89 12.02 -7.87
N GLY A 29 12.13 12.75 -8.96
CA GLY A 29 13.12 12.36 -9.97
C GLY A 29 12.84 11.03 -10.67
N SER A 30 11.58 10.59 -10.72
CA SER A 30 11.16 9.25 -11.20
C SER A 30 11.66 8.08 -10.35
N SER A 31 11.78 8.28 -9.04
CA SER A 31 11.92 7.21 -8.03
C SER A 31 10.69 7.24 -7.09
N ALA A 32 10.72 6.44 -6.01
CA ALA A 32 9.70 6.44 -4.96
C ALA A 32 9.36 7.87 -4.55
N PHE A 33 8.07 8.18 -4.45
CA PHE A 33 7.67 9.55 -4.18
C PHE A 33 8.22 10.04 -2.85
N LEU A 34 8.81 11.23 -2.88
CA LEU A 34 9.53 11.83 -1.77
C LEU A 34 8.70 12.96 -1.15
N ASP A 35 8.73 13.08 0.18
CA ASP A 35 8.31 14.29 0.87
C ASP A 35 9.00 15.53 0.27
N SER A 36 8.26 16.61 0.01
CA SER A 36 8.85 17.91 -0.34
C SER A 36 9.34 18.59 0.92
N PRO A 37 10.63 18.48 1.29
CA PRO A 37 11.07 18.91 2.60
C PRO A 37 11.20 20.43 2.61
N GLY A 38 10.47 21.09 3.49
CA GLY A 38 10.90 22.39 4.01
C GLY A 38 12.03 22.28 5.04
N HIS A 39 12.38 21.05 5.47
CA HIS A 39 13.36 20.76 6.52
C HIS A 39 14.00 19.36 6.31
N THR A 40 15.24 19.16 6.77
CA THR A 40 16.03 17.92 6.54
C THR A 40 15.47 16.64 7.18
N SER A 41 14.47 16.77 8.05
CA SER A 41 13.80 15.65 8.72
C SER A 41 12.61 15.09 7.96
N TRP A 42 12.23 15.67 6.82
CA TRP A 42 11.07 15.28 6.00
C TRP A 42 11.54 14.79 4.62
N ASN A 43 12.35 13.74 4.61
CA ASN A 43 12.97 13.19 3.41
C ASN A 43 12.66 11.69 3.23
N ASN A 44 11.53 11.23 3.76
CA ASN A 44 11.12 9.84 3.63
C ASN A 44 10.38 9.62 2.31
N HIS A 45 10.53 8.43 1.77
CA HIS A 45 9.67 7.97 0.68
C HIS A 45 8.30 7.57 1.24
N TYR A 46 7.25 7.94 0.52
CA TYR A 46 5.87 7.67 0.92
C TYR A 46 5.45 6.27 0.54
N SER A 47 4.72 5.58 1.41
CA SER A 47 3.79 4.53 0.99
C SER A 47 2.45 5.17 0.63
N GLN A 48 2.07 5.26 -0.65
CA GLN A 48 0.95 6.14 -1.06
C GLN A 48 0.29 5.71 -2.38
N TYR A 49 -0.98 6.09 -2.55
CA TYR A 49 -1.82 5.75 -3.71
C TYR A 49 -1.94 6.86 -4.77
N LEU A 50 -0.92 7.72 -4.93
CA LEU A 50 -0.93 8.80 -5.92
C LEU A 50 -1.00 8.27 -7.35
N GLY A 51 -0.49 7.06 -7.62
CA GLY A 51 -0.68 6.38 -8.91
C GLY A 51 -2.16 6.21 -9.24
N THR A 52 -2.90 5.52 -8.36
CA THR A 52 -4.34 5.30 -8.48
C THR A 52 -5.12 6.60 -8.54
N ALA A 53 -4.92 7.50 -7.56
CA ALA A 53 -5.61 8.79 -7.52
C ALA A 53 -5.27 9.69 -8.73
N GLY A 54 -4.06 9.60 -9.25
CA GLY A 54 -3.59 10.33 -10.43
C GLY A 54 -4.21 9.82 -11.73
N LEU A 55 -4.35 8.50 -11.89
CA LEU A 55 -5.12 7.91 -12.99
C LEU A 55 -6.58 8.34 -12.90
N GLU A 56 -7.20 8.32 -11.72
CA GLU A 56 -8.58 8.79 -11.55
C GLU A 56 -8.73 10.26 -11.92
N ALA A 57 -7.79 11.12 -11.50
CA ALA A 57 -7.77 12.52 -11.92
C ALA A 57 -7.62 12.67 -13.43
N TYR A 58 -6.80 11.82 -14.07
CA TYR A 58 -6.70 11.77 -15.53
C TYR A 58 -8.04 11.37 -16.18
N ASN A 59 -8.74 10.39 -15.63
CA ASN A 59 -10.04 9.95 -16.14
C ASN A 59 -11.12 11.04 -16.03
N VAL A 60 -11.03 11.93 -15.03
CA VAL A 60 -11.93 13.08 -14.89
C VAL A 60 -11.60 14.19 -15.89
N HIS A 61 -10.31 14.49 -16.11
CA HIS A 61 -9.89 15.71 -16.79
C HIS A 61 -9.32 15.52 -18.21
N GLY A 62 -8.82 14.34 -18.56
CA GLY A 62 -8.12 14.07 -19.81
C GLY A 62 -6.80 14.85 -19.95
N GLY A 63 -6.43 15.26 -21.16
CA GLY A 63 -5.15 15.98 -21.39
C GLY A 63 -4.25 15.34 -22.44
N GLY A 64 -4.73 14.29 -23.12
CA GLY A 64 -4.06 13.69 -24.26
C GLY A 64 -2.86 12.82 -23.90
N LYS A 65 -2.16 12.36 -24.94
CA LYS A 65 -1.11 11.34 -24.84
C LYS A 65 0.13 11.80 -24.10
N GLU A 66 0.46 13.09 -24.18
CA GLU A 66 1.67 13.65 -23.57
C GLU A 66 1.56 13.68 -22.04
N ILE A 67 0.43 14.16 -21.52
CA ILE A 67 0.15 14.13 -20.07
C ILE A 67 0.07 12.70 -19.57
N ALA A 68 -0.64 11.81 -20.30
CA ALA A 68 -0.71 10.39 -19.94
C ALA A 68 0.69 9.77 -19.83
N ARG A 69 1.56 10.00 -20.81
CA ARG A 69 2.93 9.48 -20.80
C ARG A 69 3.75 10.01 -19.62
N LYS A 70 3.61 11.30 -19.30
CA LYS A 70 4.33 11.93 -18.19
C LYS A 70 3.90 11.34 -16.85
N PHE A 71 2.59 11.20 -16.62
CA PHE A 71 2.06 10.57 -15.41
C PHE A 71 2.45 9.09 -15.32
N ALA A 72 2.38 8.36 -16.42
CA ALA A 72 2.79 6.97 -16.48
C ALA A 72 4.25 6.77 -16.03
N GLY A 73 5.17 7.63 -16.49
CA GLY A 73 6.57 7.58 -16.08
C GLY A 73 6.78 7.87 -14.60
N TYR A 74 5.99 8.77 -14.00
CA TYR A 74 6.05 9.01 -12.56
C TYR A 74 5.56 7.83 -11.75
N PHE A 75 4.43 7.24 -12.13
CA PHE A 75 3.85 6.13 -11.38
C PHE A 75 4.64 4.84 -11.55
N GLU A 76 5.25 4.61 -12.72
CA GLU A 76 6.24 3.54 -12.87
C GLU A 76 7.46 3.78 -11.98
N GLY A 77 8.02 4.98 -12.02
CA GLY A 77 9.20 5.33 -11.22
C GLY A 77 8.94 5.17 -9.71
N ASP A 78 7.75 5.54 -9.26
CA ASP A 78 7.31 5.33 -7.89
C ASP A 78 7.21 3.83 -7.54
N GLY A 79 6.49 3.04 -8.35
CA GLY A 79 6.34 1.61 -8.12
C GLY A 79 7.69 0.87 -8.07
N VAL A 80 8.59 1.16 -9.02
CA VAL A 80 9.95 0.59 -9.05
C VAL A 80 10.76 1.05 -7.84
N GLY A 81 10.79 2.37 -7.57
CA GLY A 81 11.58 2.92 -6.49
C GLY A 81 11.12 2.44 -5.11
N GLN A 82 9.83 2.16 -4.93
CA GLN A 82 9.29 1.62 -3.67
C GLN A 82 9.82 0.21 -3.38
N LEU A 83 9.84 -0.64 -4.39
CA LEU A 83 10.44 -1.97 -4.28
C LEU A 83 11.95 -1.85 -3.99
N GLU A 84 12.67 -0.99 -4.72
CA GLU A 84 14.11 -0.77 -4.47
C GLU A 84 14.43 -0.33 -3.03
N HIS A 85 13.53 0.43 -2.39
CA HIS A 85 13.73 0.93 -1.02
C HIS A 85 13.25 -0.02 0.07
N TYR A 86 12.17 -0.77 -0.16
CA TYR A 86 11.43 -1.46 0.89
C TYR A 86 11.24 -2.96 0.67
N ASP A 87 11.55 -3.51 -0.50
CA ASP A 87 11.51 -4.95 -0.79
C ASP A 87 12.89 -5.59 -0.50
N GLY A 88 13.31 -5.57 0.77
CA GLY A 88 14.67 -5.99 1.15
C GLY A 88 14.94 -7.50 1.06
N ASN A 89 13.92 -8.31 0.84
CA ASN A 89 13.96 -9.78 0.71
C ASN A 89 13.51 -10.27 -0.67
N ASP A 90 13.30 -9.36 -1.63
CA ASP A 90 12.90 -9.64 -3.02
C ASP A 90 11.59 -10.46 -3.14
N ASP A 91 10.64 -10.27 -2.23
CA ASP A 91 9.35 -10.97 -2.21
C ASP A 91 8.19 -10.17 -2.83
N LYS A 92 8.49 -9.00 -3.41
CA LYS A 92 7.54 -8.04 -4.02
C LYS A 92 6.64 -7.32 -3.02
N LEU A 93 6.92 -7.40 -1.73
CA LEU A 93 6.19 -6.69 -0.69
C LEU A 93 7.07 -5.62 -0.07
N ILE A 94 6.49 -4.43 0.15
CA ILE A 94 7.19 -3.41 0.92
C ILE A 94 7.20 -3.82 2.39
N ALA A 95 8.37 -3.68 3.02
CA ALA A 95 8.56 -3.95 4.43
C ALA A 95 9.33 -2.83 5.13
N TYR A 96 8.86 -2.44 6.32
CA TYR A 96 9.49 -1.41 7.14
C TYR A 96 9.24 -1.65 8.63
N ASP A 97 9.97 -0.97 9.51
CA ASP A 97 10.01 -1.25 10.96
C ASP A 97 9.50 -0.10 11.86
N THR A 98 8.96 0.97 11.25
CA THR A 98 8.46 2.16 11.95
C THR A 98 7.05 2.52 11.51
N ASN A 99 6.22 2.95 12.47
CA ASN A 99 4.86 3.41 12.21
C ASN A 99 4.79 4.88 11.73
N TYR A 100 5.88 5.63 11.79
CA TYR A 100 5.92 7.04 11.35
C TYR A 100 6.34 7.19 9.88
N MET A 101 5.83 6.33 9.01
CA MET A 101 6.05 6.45 7.56
C MET A 101 4.96 7.30 6.90
N PRO A 102 5.32 8.26 6.03
CA PRO A 102 4.34 9.02 5.28
C PRO A 102 3.41 8.11 4.45
N GLY A 103 2.10 8.25 4.69
CA GLY A 103 1.04 7.46 4.07
C GLY A 103 0.65 6.17 4.82
N ASN A 104 1.35 5.83 5.90
CA ASN A 104 0.85 4.98 6.97
C ASN A 104 0.29 5.86 8.10
N ASP A 105 -0.91 5.56 8.61
CA ASP A 105 -1.38 6.21 9.83
C ASP A 105 -0.57 5.70 11.05
N ALA A 106 -0.16 6.62 11.93
CA ALA A 106 0.76 6.31 13.03
C ALA A 106 0.13 5.39 14.10
N ASP A 107 -1.18 5.22 14.10
CA ASP A 107 -1.92 4.28 14.95
C ASP A 107 -1.93 2.84 14.38
N ALA A 108 -0.90 2.50 13.59
CA ALA A 108 -0.62 1.16 13.10
C ALA A 108 -0.10 0.23 14.23
N ILE A 109 -1.02 -0.35 14.99
CA ILE A 109 -0.75 -1.22 16.15
C ILE A 109 0.01 -2.51 15.82
N THR A 110 0.09 -2.94 14.56
CA THR A 110 0.92 -4.09 14.18
C THR A 110 2.41 -3.87 14.52
N PHE A 111 2.90 -2.62 14.47
CA PHE A 111 4.30 -2.31 14.81
C PHE A 111 4.62 -2.58 16.29
N GLY A 112 3.62 -2.40 17.16
CA GLY A 112 3.70 -2.71 18.59
C GLY A 112 3.63 -4.21 18.91
N PHE A 113 3.29 -5.05 17.93
CA PHE A 113 3.17 -6.49 18.16
C PHE A 113 4.57 -7.13 18.33
N PRO A 114 4.81 -7.92 19.39
CA PRO A 114 6.13 -8.50 19.63
C PRO A 114 6.55 -9.52 18.58
N LYS A 115 7.69 -9.25 17.96
CA LYS A 115 8.32 -10.07 16.94
C LYS A 115 9.29 -11.06 17.58
N ALA A 116 9.31 -12.28 17.06
CA ALA A 116 10.29 -13.27 17.46
C ALA A 116 11.67 -12.88 16.92
N ASN A 117 12.72 -13.18 17.70
CA ASN A 117 14.11 -12.92 17.33
C ASN A 117 14.39 -11.46 16.86
N ALA A 118 13.77 -10.46 17.49
CA ALA A 118 13.86 -9.03 17.11
C ALA A 118 15.28 -8.39 17.15
N GLY A 119 16.32 -9.19 17.44
CA GLY A 119 17.73 -8.81 17.32
C GLY A 119 18.39 -9.22 16.00
N ALA A 120 17.76 -10.10 15.20
CA ALA A 120 18.30 -10.47 13.89
C ALA A 120 18.07 -9.34 12.86
N PRO A 121 18.98 -9.15 11.88
CA PRO A 121 18.77 -8.21 10.77
C PRO A 121 17.44 -8.49 10.06
N GLY A 122 16.64 -7.45 9.81
CA GLY A 122 15.32 -7.58 9.19
C GLY A 122 14.23 -8.16 10.11
N ALA A 123 14.53 -8.60 11.34
CA ALA A 123 13.51 -9.16 12.24
C ALA A 123 12.51 -8.15 12.79
N ARG A 124 12.73 -6.86 12.53
CA ARG A 124 11.85 -5.78 12.95
C ARG A 124 10.95 -5.27 11.83
N THR A 125 11.33 -5.50 10.57
CA THR A 125 10.51 -5.12 9.44
C THR A 125 9.27 -6.00 9.38
N ILE A 126 8.17 -5.42 8.94
CA ILE A 126 6.93 -6.12 8.70
C ILE A 126 6.54 -5.89 7.26
N GLU A 127 6.15 -6.95 6.56
CA GLU A 127 5.60 -6.87 5.20
C GLU A 127 4.18 -6.30 5.30
N ARG A 128 3.84 -5.38 4.40
CA ARG A 128 2.68 -4.51 4.57
C ARG A 128 1.62 -4.70 3.51
N PRO A 129 0.32 -4.73 3.87
CA PRO A 129 -0.77 -4.66 2.92
C PRO A 129 -0.76 -3.40 2.05
N GLU A 130 -0.11 -2.32 2.51
CA GLU A 130 0.19 -1.12 1.71
C GLU A 130 1.02 -1.39 0.45
N SER A 131 1.59 -2.60 0.27
CA SER A 131 2.10 -3.06 -1.03
C SER A 131 1.05 -2.93 -2.15
N ALA A 132 -0.24 -2.90 -1.80
CA ALA A 132 -1.34 -2.59 -2.72
C ALA A 132 -1.19 -1.23 -3.41
N TYR A 133 -0.56 -0.25 -2.77
CA TYR A 133 -0.26 1.04 -3.38
C TYR A 133 0.81 0.94 -4.48
N VAL A 134 1.80 0.07 -4.29
CA VAL A 134 2.80 -0.23 -5.31
C VAL A 134 2.12 -0.92 -6.50
N TRP A 135 1.23 -1.87 -6.24
CA TRP A 135 0.37 -2.45 -7.27
C TRP A 135 -0.41 -1.37 -8.03
N GLY A 136 -1.05 -0.44 -7.33
CA GLY A 136 -1.81 0.66 -7.92
C GLY A 136 -0.96 1.59 -8.78
N ALA A 137 0.29 1.83 -8.41
CA ALA A 137 1.25 2.59 -9.20
C ALA A 137 1.58 1.89 -10.54
N PHE A 138 1.87 0.58 -10.51
CA PHE A 138 2.11 -0.20 -11.74
C PHE A 138 0.86 -0.28 -12.63
N ASP A 139 -0.32 -0.51 -12.05
CA ASP A 139 -1.56 -0.60 -12.81
C ASP A 139 -1.94 0.75 -13.43
N ALA A 140 -1.81 1.85 -12.69
CA ALA A 140 -2.02 3.19 -13.19
C ALA A 140 -1.05 3.52 -14.33
N ALA A 141 0.24 3.22 -14.15
CA ALA A 141 1.25 3.44 -15.17
C ALA A 141 0.95 2.65 -16.45
N ARG A 142 0.58 1.37 -16.33
CA ARG A 142 0.19 0.51 -17.45
C ARG A 142 -0.95 1.12 -18.26
N GLN A 143 -2.03 1.52 -17.59
CA GLN A 143 -3.21 2.10 -18.25
C GLN A 143 -2.86 3.42 -18.95
N LEU A 144 -2.08 4.29 -18.31
CA LEU A 144 -1.67 5.57 -18.90
C LEU A 144 -0.69 5.41 -20.06
N TYR A 145 0.24 4.45 -20.00
CA TYR A 145 1.10 4.12 -21.14
C TYR A 145 0.28 3.61 -22.33
N GLN A 146 -0.74 2.79 -22.08
CA GLN A 146 -1.67 2.35 -23.12
C GLN A 146 -2.41 3.54 -23.75
N ILE A 147 -2.95 4.46 -22.93
CA ILE A 147 -3.59 5.70 -23.41
C ILE A 147 -2.61 6.56 -24.22
N ALA A 148 -1.36 6.65 -23.77
CA ALA A 148 -0.30 7.37 -24.46
C ALA A 148 0.15 6.72 -25.78
N GLY A 149 -0.31 5.50 -26.09
CA GLY A 149 0.09 4.73 -27.25
C GLY A 149 1.52 4.23 -27.19
N ALA A 150 1.98 3.79 -26.01
CA ALA A 150 3.22 3.04 -25.89
C ALA A 150 3.10 1.65 -26.52
N ASP A 151 4.24 1.02 -26.81
CA ASP A 151 4.28 -0.34 -27.35
C ASP A 151 3.66 -1.35 -26.38
N GLN A 152 3.00 -2.38 -26.91
CA GLN A 152 2.34 -3.40 -26.09
C GLN A 152 3.32 -4.08 -25.11
N ALA A 153 4.58 -4.27 -25.50
CA ALA A 153 5.60 -4.83 -24.62
C ALA A 153 5.81 -4.00 -23.33
N LYS A 154 5.69 -2.66 -23.41
CA LYS A 154 5.77 -1.80 -22.24
C LYS A 154 4.57 -1.96 -21.31
N VAL A 155 3.39 -2.07 -21.90
CA VAL A 155 2.14 -2.31 -21.16
C VAL A 155 2.19 -3.68 -20.47
N ASP A 156 2.66 -4.71 -21.16
CA ASP A 156 2.78 -6.08 -20.65
C ASP A 156 3.84 -6.20 -19.54
N GLN A 157 4.95 -5.46 -19.65
CA GLN A 157 5.96 -5.38 -18.60
C GLN A 157 5.35 -4.88 -17.28
N LEU A 158 4.59 -3.78 -17.33
CA LEU A 158 3.97 -3.22 -16.13
C LEU A 158 2.81 -4.09 -15.63
N ALA A 159 2.07 -4.74 -16.53
CA ALA A 159 1.06 -5.72 -16.16
C ALA A 159 1.67 -6.90 -15.39
N THR A 160 2.83 -7.39 -15.85
CA THR A 160 3.57 -8.46 -15.17
C THR A 160 3.97 -8.03 -13.77
N GLY A 161 4.59 -6.85 -13.61
CA GLY A 161 4.96 -6.32 -12.30
C GLY A 161 3.77 -6.16 -11.35
N ALA A 162 2.66 -5.60 -11.83
CA ALA A 162 1.43 -5.51 -11.05
C ALA A 162 0.90 -6.91 -10.65
N ASN A 163 0.88 -7.87 -11.57
CA ASN A 163 0.43 -9.23 -11.27
C ASN A 163 1.31 -9.91 -10.21
N GLU A 164 2.64 -9.77 -10.29
CA GLU A 164 3.56 -10.33 -9.30
C GLU A 164 3.32 -9.75 -7.90
N ILE A 165 3.13 -8.43 -7.77
CA ILE A 165 2.83 -7.78 -6.48
C ILE A 165 1.47 -8.24 -5.96
N ARG A 166 0.45 -8.29 -6.82
CA ARG A 166 -0.88 -8.79 -6.44
C ARG A 166 -0.79 -10.20 -5.89
N ASP A 167 -0.16 -11.09 -6.65
CA ASP A 167 -0.09 -12.51 -6.30
C ASP A 167 0.72 -12.68 -5.00
N ALA A 168 1.81 -11.92 -4.81
CA ALA A 168 2.53 -11.87 -3.53
C ALA A 168 1.63 -11.44 -2.36
N ILE A 169 0.82 -10.39 -2.50
CA ILE A 169 -0.12 -9.94 -1.46
C ILE A 169 -1.16 -11.02 -1.14
N LEU A 170 -1.78 -11.60 -2.18
CA LEU A 170 -2.82 -12.60 -2.04
C LEU A 170 -2.30 -13.90 -1.40
N ASP A 171 -1.09 -14.32 -1.76
CA ASP A 171 -0.51 -15.56 -1.26
C ASP A 171 0.11 -15.40 0.13
N ARG A 172 0.82 -14.28 0.38
CA ARG A 172 1.63 -14.10 1.59
C ARG A 172 0.87 -13.49 2.75
N LEU A 173 -0.03 -12.53 2.47
CA LEU A 173 -0.65 -11.70 3.51
C LEU A 173 -2.06 -12.15 3.86
N TRP A 174 -2.69 -12.99 3.05
CA TRP A 174 -3.99 -13.57 3.39
C TRP A 174 -3.86 -14.64 4.48
N SER A 175 -4.54 -14.42 5.60
CA SER A 175 -4.68 -15.44 6.63
C SER A 175 -5.96 -16.26 6.40
N PRO A 176 -5.88 -17.57 6.08
CA PRO A 176 -7.07 -18.42 6.02
C PRO A 176 -7.70 -18.64 7.40
N ASP A 177 -6.89 -18.66 8.47
CA ASP A 177 -7.37 -18.81 9.85
C ASP A 177 -8.21 -17.60 10.30
N MET A 178 -7.72 -16.39 9.98
CA MET A 178 -8.39 -15.15 10.30
C MET A 178 -9.29 -14.64 9.18
N ARG A 179 -9.36 -15.32 8.03
CA ARG A 179 -10.13 -14.92 6.84
C ARG A 179 -10.01 -13.42 6.56
N MET A 180 -8.78 -12.91 6.56
CA MET A 180 -8.43 -11.49 6.44
C MET A 180 -6.96 -11.32 6.04
N PHE A 181 -6.63 -10.22 5.36
CA PHE A 181 -5.24 -9.80 5.14
C PHE A 181 -4.60 -9.29 6.44
N LEU A 182 -3.38 -9.74 6.73
CA LEU A 182 -2.60 -9.36 7.90
C LEU A 182 -1.22 -8.88 7.49
N ALA A 183 -0.54 -8.11 8.34
CA ALA A 183 0.87 -7.80 8.13
C ALA A 183 1.73 -9.06 8.32
N GLY A 184 2.77 -9.18 7.50
CA GLY A 184 3.71 -10.31 7.52
C GLY A 184 4.97 -10.02 8.32
N THR A 185 5.65 -11.06 8.77
CA THR A 185 6.99 -10.97 9.36
C THR A 185 7.80 -12.22 9.04
N SER A 186 8.95 -12.02 8.41
CA SER A 186 9.88 -13.09 8.05
C SER A 186 10.50 -13.84 9.24
N HIS A 187 10.38 -13.32 10.47
CA HIS A 187 10.99 -13.92 11.67
C HIS A 187 9.96 -14.47 12.68
N GLY A 188 8.68 -14.26 12.41
CA GLY A 188 7.58 -14.70 13.25
C GLY A 188 7.13 -13.69 14.30
N ALA A 189 5.91 -13.88 14.77
CA ALA A 189 5.18 -13.03 15.70
C ALA A 189 4.83 -13.83 16.96
N SER A 190 4.99 -13.19 18.12
CA SER A 190 4.80 -13.79 19.44
C SER A 190 3.73 -13.02 20.22
N SER A 191 3.08 -13.69 21.17
CA SER A 191 2.10 -13.02 22.03
C SER A 191 2.75 -11.88 22.79
N ALA A 192 2.07 -10.73 22.87
CA ALA A 192 2.58 -9.62 23.64
C ALA A 192 2.65 -9.94 25.14
N ALA A 193 3.60 -9.34 25.87
CA ALA A 193 3.64 -9.46 27.32
C ALA A 193 2.34 -8.94 27.97
N SER A 194 1.77 -7.88 27.40
CA SER A 194 0.46 -7.31 27.77
C SER A 194 -0.73 -8.23 27.49
N ALA A 195 -0.53 -9.31 26.72
CA ALA A 195 -1.58 -10.30 26.48
C ALA A 195 -1.91 -11.12 27.75
N ASN A 196 -1.20 -10.93 28.88
CA ASN A 196 -1.46 -11.59 30.16
C ASN A 196 -1.58 -13.12 30.03
N GLY A 197 -0.71 -13.73 29.23
CA GLY A 197 -0.72 -15.17 28.96
C GLY A 197 -1.74 -15.63 27.92
N ARG A 198 -2.50 -14.72 27.29
CA ARG A 198 -3.32 -15.06 26.12
C ARG A 198 -2.40 -15.38 24.94
N PRO A 199 -2.55 -16.56 24.32
CA PRO A 199 -1.71 -16.95 23.20
C PRO A 199 -2.05 -16.12 21.96
N ASN A 200 -1.05 -15.90 21.09
CA ASN A 200 -1.26 -15.49 19.71
C ASN A 200 -2.36 -16.40 19.11
N PRO A 201 -3.49 -15.83 18.62
CA PRO A 201 -4.64 -16.59 18.14
C PRO A 201 -4.32 -17.42 16.90
N LEU A 202 -3.23 -17.11 16.19
CA LEU A 202 -2.78 -17.87 15.04
C LEU A 202 -2.10 -19.17 15.48
N PRO A 203 -2.34 -20.29 14.74
CA PRO A 203 -1.58 -21.51 14.94
C PRO A 203 -0.10 -21.25 14.70
N ALA A 204 0.78 -22.03 15.35
CA ALA A 204 2.23 -21.81 15.28
C ALA A 204 2.79 -21.75 13.84
N SER A 205 2.16 -22.48 12.91
CA SER A 205 2.51 -22.50 11.49
C SER A 205 2.18 -21.21 10.73
N ALA A 206 1.28 -20.36 11.24
CA ALA A 206 0.86 -19.10 10.61
C ALA A 206 1.37 -17.87 11.39
N ARG A 207 2.34 -18.06 12.29
CA ARG A 207 2.89 -16.96 13.11
C ARG A 207 3.92 -16.13 12.37
N ASP A 208 4.17 -16.37 11.09
CA ASP A 208 4.75 -15.42 10.16
C ASP A 208 3.77 -14.29 9.76
N LEU A 209 2.54 -14.30 10.31
CA LEU A 209 1.59 -13.19 10.26
C LEU A 209 1.37 -12.58 11.65
N ILE A 210 1.03 -11.29 11.64
CA ILE A 210 0.70 -10.50 12.84
C ILE A 210 -0.82 -10.43 13.00
N PRO A 211 -1.41 -10.93 14.10
CA PRO A 211 -2.87 -11.00 14.28
C PRO A 211 -3.51 -9.66 14.69
N ALA A 212 -2.70 -8.64 14.97
CA ALA A 212 -3.20 -7.30 15.26
C ALA A 212 -3.86 -6.71 14.00
N ARG A 213 -4.94 -5.97 14.19
CA ARG A 213 -5.76 -5.45 13.09
C ARG A 213 -5.79 -3.93 13.12
N GLU A 214 -5.82 -3.33 11.95
CA GLU A 214 -5.87 -1.89 11.75
C GLU A 214 -6.51 -1.61 10.38
N SER A 215 -7.00 -0.39 10.14
CA SER A 215 -7.69 -0.06 8.90
C SER A 215 -6.77 -0.13 7.68
N ASN A 216 -5.45 0.08 7.83
CA ASN A 216 -4.47 -0.06 6.75
C ASN A 216 -4.49 -1.46 6.10
N LEU A 217 -4.88 -2.51 6.85
CA LEU A 217 -4.97 -3.85 6.30
C LEU A 217 -6.05 -3.96 5.21
N TYR A 218 -6.94 -2.97 5.12
CA TYR A 218 -7.97 -2.89 4.09
C TYR A 218 -7.54 -2.16 2.82
N ASP A 219 -6.30 -1.67 2.74
CA ASP A 219 -5.79 -0.97 1.55
C ASP A 219 -5.81 -1.89 0.30
N VAL A 220 -5.64 -3.18 0.53
CA VAL A 220 -5.84 -4.27 -0.44
C VAL A 220 -7.22 -4.20 -1.12
N TYR A 221 -8.27 -3.91 -0.35
CA TYR A 221 -9.61 -3.74 -0.90
C TYR A 221 -9.82 -2.34 -1.48
N ALA A 222 -9.25 -1.30 -0.86
CA ALA A 222 -9.41 0.09 -1.28
C ALA A 222 -8.79 0.34 -2.68
N GLU A 223 -7.66 -0.29 -2.96
CA GLU A 223 -7.02 -0.27 -4.28
C GLU A 223 -7.73 -1.14 -5.32
N ASN A 224 -8.73 -1.95 -4.91
CA ASN A 224 -9.45 -2.86 -5.79
C ASN A 224 -8.52 -3.85 -6.53
N LEU A 225 -7.47 -4.32 -5.85
CA LEU A 225 -6.49 -5.24 -6.45
C LEU A 225 -7.03 -6.68 -6.59
N ILE A 226 -8.01 -7.06 -5.78
CA ILE A 226 -8.55 -8.42 -5.73
C ILE A 226 -9.28 -8.71 -7.05
N PRO A 227 -8.93 -9.79 -7.78
CA PRO A 227 -9.65 -10.16 -9.00
C PRO A 227 -11.14 -10.36 -8.71
N PHE A 228 -11.99 -9.76 -9.55
CA PHE A 228 -13.45 -9.75 -9.32
C PHE A 228 -14.10 -11.13 -9.28
N ASP A 229 -13.48 -12.16 -9.86
CA ASP A 229 -13.93 -13.55 -9.82
C ASP A 229 -13.47 -14.31 -8.57
N GLN A 230 -12.59 -13.71 -7.76
CA GLN A 230 -12.06 -14.29 -6.50
C GLN A 230 -12.65 -13.65 -5.24
N TRP A 231 -13.57 -12.68 -5.38
CA TRP A 231 -14.08 -11.89 -4.25
C TRP A 231 -14.67 -12.74 -3.12
N GLN A 232 -15.29 -13.90 -3.42
CA GLN A 232 -15.90 -14.75 -2.40
C GLN A 232 -14.89 -15.27 -1.37
N THR A 233 -13.62 -15.44 -1.76
CA THR A 233 -12.55 -15.89 -0.86
C THR A 233 -12.25 -14.82 0.19
N TYR A 234 -12.26 -13.55 -0.22
CA TYR A 234 -11.70 -12.44 0.56
C TYR A 234 -12.76 -11.60 1.28
N VAL A 235 -14.02 -11.62 0.82
CA VAL A 235 -15.09 -10.75 1.34
C VAL A 235 -15.35 -10.85 2.85
N ASP A 236 -15.07 -12.01 3.45
CA ASP A 236 -15.26 -12.21 4.88
C ASP A 236 -14.33 -11.35 5.74
N GLY A 237 -13.26 -10.79 5.17
CA GLY A 237 -12.39 -9.83 5.84
C GLY A 237 -13.14 -8.58 6.33
N PHE A 238 -14.20 -8.16 5.63
CA PHE A 238 -15.04 -7.02 6.03
C PHE A 238 -15.87 -7.25 7.30
N ARG A 239 -15.99 -8.50 7.79
CA ARG A 239 -16.82 -8.78 8.98
C ARG A 239 -16.37 -7.99 10.22
N PHE A 240 -15.09 -7.65 10.32
CA PHE A 240 -14.58 -6.87 11.45
C PHE A 240 -15.06 -5.41 11.42
N LEU A 241 -15.35 -4.85 10.24
CA LEU A 241 -15.96 -3.51 10.11
C LEU A 241 -17.42 -3.47 10.57
N THR A 242 -18.05 -4.63 10.81
CA THR A 242 -19.45 -4.70 11.25
C THR A 242 -19.61 -4.31 12.73
N TYR A 243 -18.56 -4.43 13.53
CA TYR A 243 -18.63 -4.29 14.98
C TYR A 243 -17.84 -3.07 15.46
N GLY A 244 -18.50 -2.17 16.19
CA GLY A 244 -17.87 -0.95 16.73
C GLY A 244 -16.76 -1.23 17.75
N ASP A 245 -16.82 -2.37 18.45
CA ASP A 245 -15.74 -2.81 19.34
C ASP A 245 -14.50 -3.29 18.56
N ASN A 246 -14.58 -3.42 17.24
CA ASN A 246 -13.41 -3.64 16.39
C ASN A 246 -13.02 -2.34 15.70
N PHE A 247 -13.90 -1.78 14.89
CA PHE A 247 -13.67 -0.54 14.14
C PHE A 247 -14.87 0.39 14.35
N PRO A 248 -14.83 1.28 15.36
CA PRO A 248 -15.92 2.19 15.62
C PRO A 248 -16.08 3.22 14.51
N ILE A 249 -17.34 3.55 14.19
CA ILE A 249 -17.65 4.67 13.28
C ILE A 249 -17.20 6.00 13.91
N PHE A 250 -17.32 6.13 15.23
CA PHE A 250 -16.88 7.30 15.97
C PHE A 250 -16.39 6.95 17.39
N PRO A 251 -15.19 7.39 17.79
CA PRO A 251 -14.17 8.03 16.96
C PRO A 251 -13.62 7.08 15.88
N PHE A 252 -13.30 7.58 14.69
CA PHE A 252 -12.86 6.77 13.54
C PHE A 252 -11.37 6.43 13.64
N TYR A 253 -11.02 5.48 14.51
CA TYR A 253 -9.64 5.06 14.70
C TYR A 253 -9.12 4.20 13.55
N THR A 254 -7.80 4.28 13.34
CA THR A 254 -7.05 3.31 12.52
C THR A 254 -6.93 1.99 13.24
N ALA A 255 -6.55 2.00 14.52
CA ALA A 255 -6.39 0.80 15.32
C ALA A 255 -7.71 0.08 15.60
N ASN A 256 -7.66 -1.24 15.55
CA ASN A 256 -8.72 -2.09 16.11
C ASN A 256 -8.79 -1.90 17.64
N GLN A 257 -10.00 -1.80 18.18
CA GLN A 257 -10.26 -1.57 19.61
C GLN A 257 -10.34 -2.85 20.45
#